data_AF-A0A067L3E1-F1
#
_entry.id   AF-A0A067L3E1-F1
#
_cell.length_a   1.000
_cell.length_b   1.000
_cell.length_c   1.000
_cell.angle_alpha   90.00
_cell.angle_beta   90.00
_cell.angle_gamma   90.00
#
_symmetry.space_group_name_H-M   'P 1'
#
loop_
_entity.id
_entity.type
_entity.pdbx_description
1 polymer ?
#
loop_
_entity_poly.entity_id
_entity_poly.type
_entity_poly.pdbx_seq_one_letter_code
_entity_poly.pdbx_strand_id
1 'polypeptide(L)'
;MHQLIELIWHPSSDEAEQQVPEGDIEATADELPLSQEDVVVIETIGALPSVTESSLTTEPQNQDEVLPAASSTCHQEVDALSSDMAASSQHVNSNLQTKSQNLLAELSSQNRTSRPFLSREMAVSREALECFLNMGGKVIQRADAFGNIEQIMHAIILHTDNLLEKIVLEHFVSWLAESRESTPISTTIAEAAQARKTSLSEKATDLDARLSHKKNVVQCPLKLLDEEEKLEAEIRRLITQKEELLAHKKSFARQLEKVNQETAEDLEELQSLKEEMKQANTEWLGAKEKLELVNVHWKPLKENLKKKV
;
A
#
# COMPACT_ATOMS: atom_id res chain seq x y z
N MET A 1 20.04 68.31 -25.44
CA MET A 1 19.18 68.52 -26.62
C MET A 1 17.83 67.88 -26.33
N HIS A 2 16.78 68.71 -26.40
CA HIS A 2 15.33 68.41 -26.37
C HIS A 2 14.73 67.90 -25.04
N GLN A 3 14.05 68.80 -24.30
CA GLN A 3 12.60 69.17 -24.34
C GLN A 3 11.84 68.26 -23.36
N LEU A 4 11.36 68.66 -22.18
CA LEU A 4 10.53 69.80 -21.73
C LEU A 4 9.06 69.67 -22.19
N ILE A 5 8.14 69.82 -21.23
CA ILE A 5 6.69 70.11 -21.25
C ILE A 5 5.90 69.01 -20.46
N GLU A 6 5.49 69.25 -19.21
CA GLU A 6 4.30 70.03 -18.75
C GLU A 6 2.98 69.22 -18.91
N LEU A 7 1.94 69.23 -18.06
CA LEU A 7 1.54 69.92 -16.82
C LEU A 7 0.12 69.38 -16.44
N ILE A 8 -0.42 69.80 -15.29
CA ILE A 8 -1.85 69.79 -14.85
C ILE A 8 -2.28 68.50 -14.10
N TRP A 9 -2.55 68.44 -12.78
CA TRP A 9 -3.30 69.25 -11.77
C TRP A 9 -4.85 69.11 -11.78
N HIS A 10 -5.36 68.17 -10.96
CA HIS A 10 -6.61 68.12 -10.15
C HIS A 10 -8.00 68.33 -10.79
N PRO A 11 -9.11 68.22 -10.02
CA PRO A 11 -9.72 67.03 -9.39
C PRO A 11 -11.22 66.90 -9.80
N SER A 12 -11.94 65.84 -9.41
CA SER A 12 -13.41 65.92 -9.40
C SER A 12 -14.01 65.13 -8.23
N SER A 13 -14.68 65.88 -7.37
CA SER A 13 -15.79 65.42 -6.54
C SER A 13 -16.93 64.86 -7.40
N ASP A 14 -17.70 63.95 -6.82
CA ASP A 14 -19.17 63.95 -6.72
C ASP A 14 -19.51 62.77 -5.78
N GLU A 15 -19.89 63.04 -4.52
CA GLU A 15 -21.27 63.20 -4.05
C GLU A 15 -22.18 61.99 -4.38
N ALA A 16 -22.44 61.18 -3.36
CA ALA A 16 -23.66 60.38 -3.25
C ALA A 16 -24.04 60.27 -1.76
N GLU A 17 -24.91 61.18 -1.33
CA GLU A 17 -25.75 61.02 -0.15
C GLU A 17 -26.67 59.80 -0.31
N GLN A 18 -26.85 58.99 0.73
CA GLN A 18 -28.20 58.61 1.20
C GLN A 18 -28.19 57.81 2.52
N GLN A 19 -28.74 58.47 3.53
CA GLN A 19 -29.77 58.02 4.48
C GLN A 19 -29.52 56.79 5.39
N VAL A 20 -29.29 57.17 6.65
CA VAL A 20 -29.64 56.49 7.91
C VAL A 20 -31.15 56.21 7.99
N PRO A 21 -31.55 55.14 8.68
CA PRO A 21 -32.71 55.21 9.57
C PRO A 21 -32.31 54.98 11.03
N GLU A 22 -32.79 55.92 11.86
CA GLU A 22 -32.79 55.90 13.32
C GLU A 22 -33.56 54.69 13.87
N GLY A 23 -33.10 54.22 15.03
CA GLY A 23 -33.81 53.30 15.90
C GLY A 23 -33.15 53.28 17.27
N ASP A 24 -33.64 54.14 18.17
CA ASP A 24 -33.47 54.09 19.62
C ASP A 24 -33.85 52.67 20.14
N ILE A 25 -33.52 52.14 21.31
CA ILE A 25 -33.35 52.60 22.70
C ILE A 25 -32.54 51.43 23.36
N GLU A 26 -31.62 51.56 24.31
CA GLU A 26 -31.92 51.59 25.75
C GLU A 26 -30.60 51.45 26.54
N ALA A 27 -30.46 52.32 27.53
CA ALA A 27 -29.34 52.34 28.45
C ALA A 27 -29.56 51.35 29.60
N THR A 28 -28.51 50.65 30.03
CA THR A 28 -28.43 50.14 31.40
C THR A 28 -26.98 50.21 31.85
N ALA A 29 -26.74 51.09 32.82
CA ALA A 29 -25.52 51.11 33.63
C ALA A 29 -25.57 49.93 34.60
N ASP A 30 -24.44 49.26 34.82
CA ASP A 30 -24.04 48.84 36.17
C ASP A 30 -22.54 48.48 36.22
N GLU A 31 -21.88 49.27 37.07
CA GLU A 31 -20.75 48.98 37.96
C GLU A 31 -19.69 47.92 37.60
N LEU A 32 -18.46 48.43 37.44
CA LEU A 32 -17.21 47.77 37.84
C LEU A 32 -17.19 47.52 39.35
N PRO A 33 -16.40 46.53 39.80
CA PRO A 33 -15.35 46.90 40.73
C PRO A 33 -13.96 46.35 40.36
N LEU A 34 -12.99 47.20 40.67
CA LEU A 34 -11.54 46.96 40.74
C LEU A 34 -11.13 46.12 41.95
N SER A 35 -9.87 45.67 41.90
CA SER A 35 -8.97 45.20 42.99
C SER A 35 -8.95 43.68 43.21
N GLN A 36 -7.83 42.99 43.42
CA GLN A 36 -6.43 43.36 43.70
C GLN A 36 -5.55 42.10 43.55
N GLU A 37 -4.29 42.29 43.16
CA GLU A 37 -3.05 41.63 43.62
C GLU A 37 -3.05 40.11 43.96
N ASP A 38 -2.20 39.34 43.28
CA ASP A 38 -1.16 38.56 43.98
C ASP A 38 -0.03 38.04 43.05
N VAL A 39 1.16 38.55 43.35
CA VAL A 39 2.45 37.85 43.51
C VAL A 39 2.99 36.95 42.39
N VAL A 40 4.08 37.47 41.81
CA VAL A 40 5.17 36.80 41.09
C VAL A 40 5.81 35.69 41.93
N VAL A 41 5.99 34.49 41.36
CA VAL A 41 7.14 33.63 41.66
C VAL A 41 7.77 33.16 40.36
N ILE A 42 8.94 33.73 40.10
CA ILE A 42 9.94 33.23 39.16
C ILE A 42 10.77 32.22 39.93
N GLU A 43 10.88 30.99 39.44
CA GLU A 43 11.94 30.08 39.88
C GLU A 43 12.80 29.67 38.68
N THR A 44 14.02 30.17 38.71
CA THR A 44 15.14 29.86 37.81
C THR A 44 16.07 28.91 38.57
N ILE A 45 16.28 27.70 38.07
CA ILE A 45 17.49 26.84 38.19
C ILE A 45 17.40 25.91 36.97
N GLY A 46 18.38 25.73 36.07
CA GLY A 46 19.82 25.78 36.23
C GLY A 46 20.39 24.37 35.98
N ALA A 47 21.22 24.26 34.94
CA ALA A 47 22.24 23.23 34.69
C ALA A 47 21.88 21.90 33.97
N LEU A 48 22.49 21.77 32.78
CA LEU A 48 22.96 20.53 32.13
C LEU A 48 24.01 19.80 33.00
N PRO A 49 24.22 18.50 32.77
CA PRO A 49 25.52 18.03 32.26
C PRO A 49 25.34 17.00 31.13
N SER A 50 25.96 17.17 29.95
CA SER A 50 27.32 16.79 29.56
C SER A 50 27.67 15.29 29.74
N VAL A 51 27.62 14.59 28.61
CA VAL A 51 28.56 13.60 28.05
C VAL A 51 29.44 12.81 29.03
N THR A 52 29.39 11.48 28.93
CA THR A 52 30.59 10.64 29.11
C THR A 52 30.55 9.48 28.13
N GLU A 53 31.59 9.40 27.31
CA GLU A 53 31.97 8.28 26.47
C GLU A 53 32.41 7.08 27.33
N SER A 54 32.08 5.86 26.92
CA SER A 54 32.99 4.72 27.06
C SER A 54 32.61 3.57 26.14
N SER A 55 33.60 3.18 25.36
CA SER A 55 33.64 2.05 24.43
C SER A 55 33.96 0.73 25.14
N LEU A 56 33.92 -0.33 24.32
CA LEU A 56 34.40 -1.72 24.48
C LEU A 56 33.37 -2.75 24.95
N THR A 57 32.88 -3.61 24.03
CA THR A 57 33.49 -4.87 23.52
C THR A 57 33.04 -6.06 24.34
N THR A 58 32.35 -7.02 23.71
CA THR A 58 32.74 -8.45 23.60
C THR A 58 31.71 -9.20 22.75
N GLU A 59 32.22 -9.99 21.81
CA GLU A 59 31.53 -10.82 20.82
C GLU A 59 31.26 -12.25 21.40
N PRO A 60 30.94 -13.29 20.61
CA PRO A 60 29.68 -14.03 20.65
C PRO A 60 29.78 -15.42 21.32
N GLN A 61 28.65 -16.09 21.54
CA GLN A 61 28.64 -17.50 21.94
C GLN A 61 27.73 -18.34 21.02
N ASN A 62 28.39 -19.10 20.15
CA ASN A 62 27.87 -20.29 19.46
C ASN A 62 27.72 -21.45 20.46
N GLN A 63 26.63 -22.22 20.36
CA GLN A 63 26.61 -23.67 20.59
C GLN A 63 25.56 -24.32 19.67
N ASP A 64 26.04 -24.84 18.55
CA ASP A 64 25.98 -26.25 18.13
C ASP A 64 24.81 -27.17 18.59
N GLU A 65 24.11 -27.67 17.56
CA GLU A 65 23.99 -29.11 17.20
C GLU A 65 22.68 -29.91 17.48
N VAL A 66 22.38 -30.72 16.45
CA VAL A 66 21.63 -32.00 16.43
C VAL A 66 20.12 -31.97 16.10
N LEU A 67 19.84 -32.27 14.82
CA LEU A 67 18.63 -32.98 14.36
C LEU A 67 18.62 -34.42 14.90
N PRO A 68 17.44 -35.02 15.10
CA PRO A 68 17.16 -36.19 14.26
C PRO A 68 15.72 -36.26 13.73
N ALA A 69 15.61 -36.87 12.55
CA ALA A 69 14.37 -37.34 11.95
C ALA A 69 13.96 -38.69 12.57
N ALA A 70 12.66 -38.92 12.75
CA ALA A 70 11.92 -40.07 12.20
C ALA A 70 10.46 -40.10 12.66
N SER A 71 9.57 -40.21 11.66
CA SER A 71 8.34 -40.99 11.57
C SER A 71 7.27 -40.95 12.68
N SER A 72 6.03 -40.61 12.30
CA SER A 72 4.85 -41.25 12.86
C SER A 72 3.67 -41.21 11.88
N THR A 73 3.08 -42.39 11.66
CA THR A 73 1.93 -42.69 10.80
C THR A 73 0.68 -42.81 11.65
N CYS A 74 -0.47 -42.35 11.15
CA CYS A 74 -1.84 -42.91 11.29
C CYS A 74 -2.79 -42.02 10.46
N HIS A 75 -3.44 -42.50 9.39
CA HIS A 75 -4.79 -43.09 9.36
C HIS A 75 -5.84 -42.19 10.05
N GLN A 76 -7.01 -41.82 9.52
CA GLN A 76 -7.84 -42.28 8.40
C GLN A 76 -9.10 -41.39 8.47
N GLU A 77 -9.65 -40.89 7.36
CA GLU A 77 -11.11 -40.77 7.22
C GLU A 77 -11.52 -40.66 5.74
N VAL A 78 -12.67 -41.26 5.50
CA VAL A 78 -13.30 -41.67 4.24
C VAL A 78 -14.50 -40.76 4.02
N ASP A 79 -14.78 -40.51 2.74
CA ASP A 79 -16.09 -40.27 2.09
C ASP A 79 -15.96 -39.14 1.06
N ALA A 80 -16.66 -39.09 -0.08
CA ALA A 80 -17.36 -40.05 -0.92
C ALA A 80 -18.00 -39.18 -2.01
N LEU A 81 -17.59 -39.27 -3.28
CA LEU A 81 -18.41 -38.91 -4.46
C LEU A 81 -17.87 -39.73 -5.66
N SER A 82 -18.48 -40.88 -5.94
CA SER A 82 -19.54 -41.08 -6.95
C SER A 82 -18.96 -41.10 -8.37
N SER A 83 -18.52 -42.27 -8.87
CA SER A 83 -19.32 -43.25 -9.61
C SER A 83 -19.94 -42.70 -10.89
N ASP A 84 -19.30 -42.98 -12.02
CA ASP A 84 -19.91 -43.65 -13.17
C ASP A 84 -18.84 -44.03 -14.19
N MET A 85 -19.05 -45.13 -14.94
CA MET A 85 -18.22 -45.71 -16.03
C MET A 85 -17.57 -47.10 -15.77
N ALA A 86 -17.98 -47.87 -14.76
CA ALA A 86 -17.45 -49.22 -14.53
C ALA A 86 -18.30 -50.39 -15.07
N ALA A 87 -19.49 -50.15 -15.64
CA ALA A 87 -20.45 -51.23 -15.91
C ALA A 87 -20.33 -51.95 -17.28
N SER A 88 -19.51 -51.48 -18.23
CA SER A 88 -19.51 -52.05 -19.59
C SER A 88 -18.35 -53.00 -19.91
N SER A 89 -17.27 -53.00 -19.12
CA SER A 89 -16.03 -53.73 -19.47
C SER A 89 -15.85 -55.08 -18.76
N GLN A 90 -16.57 -55.33 -17.66
CA GLN A 90 -16.41 -56.57 -16.88
C GLN A 90 -17.03 -57.82 -17.54
N HIS A 91 -18.04 -57.68 -18.41
CA HIS A 91 -18.75 -58.83 -18.98
C HIS A 91 -17.99 -59.52 -20.13
N VAL A 92 -17.05 -58.82 -20.78
CA VAL A 92 -16.25 -59.38 -21.89
C VAL A 92 -14.98 -60.07 -21.37
N ASN A 93 -14.42 -59.56 -20.26
CA ASN A 93 -13.14 -60.00 -19.71
C ASN A 93 -13.21 -61.39 -19.04
N SER A 94 -14.29 -61.68 -18.30
CA SER A 94 -14.46 -63.00 -17.66
C SER A 94 -14.70 -64.11 -18.68
N ASN A 95 -15.41 -63.82 -19.77
CA ASN A 95 -15.79 -64.82 -20.77
C ASN A 95 -14.61 -65.28 -21.64
N LEU A 96 -13.64 -64.39 -21.91
CA LEU A 96 -12.43 -64.70 -22.70
C LEU A 96 -11.35 -65.43 -21.90
N GLN A 97 -11.14 -65.05 -20.64
CA GLN A 97 -10.20 -65.74 -19.75
C GLN A 97 -10.67 -67.17 -19.43
N THR A 98 -11.97 -67.37 -19.26
CA THR A 98 -12.55 -68.71 -19.08
C THR A 98 -12.43 -69.54 -20.37
N LYS A 99 -12.54 -68.90 -21.55
CA LYS A 99 -12.32 -69.57 -22.83
C LYS A 99 -10.85 -69.97 -23.06
N SER A 100 -9.87 -69.11 -22.74
CA SER A 100 -8.46 -69.48 -22.93
C SER A 100 -8.01 -70.58 -21.97
N GLN A 101 -8.50 -70.58 -20.72
CA GLN A 101 -8.20 -71.62 -19.74
C GLN A 101 -8.83 -72.98 -20.12
N ASN A 102 -10.05 -72.98 -20.66
CA ASN A 102 -10.69 -74.20 -21.15
C ASN A 102 -9.98 -74.78 -22.39
N LEU A 103 -9.45 -73.93 -23.27
CA LEU A 103 -8.71 -74.36 -24.46
C LEU A 103 -7.34 -74.96 -24.11
N LEU A 104 -6.64 -74.46 -23.08
CA LEU A 104 -5.38 -75.05 -22.60
C LEU A 104 -5.58 -76.45 -21.99
N ALA A 105 -6.69 -76.68 -21.28
CA ALA A 105 -7.05 -78.00 -20.77
C ALA A 105 -7.36 -79.00 -21.90
N GLU A 106 -7.93 -78.53 -23.00
CA GLU A 106 -8.26 -79.34 -24.17
C GLU A 106 -7.00 -79.72 -24.97
N LEU A 107 -6.07 -78.76 -25.18
CA LEU A 107 -4.76 -78.98 -25.82
C LEU A 107 -3.86 -79.96 -25.04
N SER A 108 -3.97 -79.99 -23.71
CA SER A 108 -3.17 -80.90 -22.87
C SER A 108 -3.60 -82.37 -22.97
N SER A 109 -4.77 -82.69 -23.52
CA SER A 109 -5.38 -84.03 -23.41
C SER A 109 -5.32 -84.90 -24.67
N GLN A 110 -4.90 -84.38 -25.83
CA GLN A 110 -5.21 -85.01 -27.11
C GLN A 110 -3.99 -85.44 -27.94
N ASN A 111 -3.25 -86.43 -27.42
CA ASN A 111 -2.28 -87.20 -28.21
C ASN A 111 -2.96 -88.42 -28.86
N ARG A 112 -3.45 -88.30 -30.11
CA ARG A 112 -3.46 -89.37 -31.15
C ARG A 112 -4.20 -88.97 -32.44
N THR A 113 -3.43 -88.91 -33.53
CA THR A 113 -3.79 -89.19 -34.93
C THR A 113 -4.81 -88.29 -35.67
N SER A 114 -4.30 -87.44 -36.58
CA SER A 114 -4.74 -87.28 -37.99
C SER A 114 -4.62 -85.83 -38.50
N ARG A 115 -4.07 -85.66 -39.71
CA ARG A 115 -3.65 -84.42 -40.37
C ARG A 115 -4.72 -83.32 -40.64
N PRO A 116 -6.06 -83.54 -40.56
CA PRO A 116 -7.04 -82.44 -40.70
C PRO A 116 -7.21 -81.55 -39.45
N PHE A 117 -6.78 -82.02 -38.26
CA PHE A 117 -7.04 -81.33 -36.99
C PHE A 117 -6.20 -80.04 -36.81
N LEU A 118 -4.95 -80.04 -37.29
CA LEU A 118 -4.02 -78.91 -37.15
C LEU A 118 -4.50 -77.64 -37.87
N SER A 119 -5.27 -77.76 -38.95
CA SER A 119 -5.74 -76.61 -39.73
C SER A 119 -6.78 -75.77 -38.98
N ARG A 120 -7.58 -76.40 -38.09
CA ARG A 120 -8.63 -75.70 -37.35
C ARG A 120 -8.07 -74.98 -36.13
N GLU A 121 -7.19 -75.62 -35.39
CA GLU A 121 -6.49 -75.04 -34.23
C GLU A 121 -5.64 -73.83 -34.66
N MET A 122 -4.95 -73.93 -35.80
CA MET A 122 -4.18 -72.81 -36.36
C MET A 122 -5.05 -71.62 -36.78
N ALA A 123 -6.26 -71.85 -37.29
CA ALA A 123 -7.19 -70.77 -37.61
C ALA A 123 -7.65 -70.05 -36.34
N VAL A 124 -7.94 -70.79 -35.27
CA VAL A 124 -8.33 -70.23 -33.97
C VAL A 124 -7.18 -69.43 -33.33
N SER A 125 -5.95 -69.93 -33.39
CA SER A 125 -4.77 -69.21 -32.88
C SER A 125 -4.51 -67.90 -33.64
N ARG A 126 -4.74 -67.87 -34.95
CA ARG A 126 -4.61 -66.66 -35.78
C ARG A 126 -5.69 -65.64 -35.45
N GLU A 127 -6.93 -66.07 -35.30
CA GLU A 127 -8.05 -65.20 -34.90
C GLU A 127 -7.83 -64.63 -33.49
N ALA A 128 -7.31 -65.43 -32.57
CA ALA A 128 -6.96 -64.97 -31.23
C ALA A 128 -5.81 -63.96 -31.24
N LEU A 129 -4.76 -64.19 -32.04
CA LEU A 129 -3.66 -63.24 -32.21
C LEU A 129 -4.16 -61.91 -32.80
N GLU A 130 -5.02 -61.97 -33.82
CA GLU A 130 -5.63 -60.79 -34.44
C GLU A 130 -6.46 -59.98 -33.42
N CYS A 131 -7.20 -60.66 -32.55
CA CYS A 131 -7.92 -59.99 -31.46
C CYS A 131 -6.98 -59.21 -30.54
N PHE A 132 -5.83 -59.76 -30.17
CA PHE A 132 -4.85 -59.08 -29.33
C PHE A 132 -4.12 -57.94 -30.05
N LEU A 133 -3.78 -58.10 -31.32
CA LEU A 133 -3.13 -57.05 -32.12
C LEU A 133 -4.03 -55.82 -32.32
N ASN A 134 -5.35 -56.03 -32.31
CA ASN A 134 -6.33 -54.95 -32.34
C ASN A 134 -6.51 -54.23 -30.98
N MET A 135 -5.90 -54.72 -29.90
CA MET A 135 -5.92 -54.05 -28.59
C MET A 135 -4.76 -53.06 -28.44
N GLY A 136 -5.00 -51.95 -27.72
CA GLY A 136 -3.92 -51.02 -27.36
C GLY A 136 -2.97 -51.61 -26.32
N GLY A 137 -1.68 -51.28 -26.40
CA GLY A 137 -0.64 -51.83 -25.49
C GLY A 137 -0.91 -51.65 -24.00
N LYS A 138 -1.56 -50.54 -23.59
CA LYS A 138 -1.98 -50.31 -22.20
C LYS A 138 -3.07 -51.30 -21.73
N VAL A 139 -3.92 -51.74 -22.65
CA VAL A 139 -4.98 -52.73 -22.37
C VAL A 139 -4.37 -54.13 -22.26
N ILE A 140 -3.44 -54.47 -23.16
CA ILE A 140 -2.66 -55.72 -23.11
C ILE A 140 -1.89 -55.83 -21.80
N GLN A 141 -1.25 -54.74 -21.37
CA GLN A 141 -0.53 -54.67 -20.09
C GLN A 141 -1.46 -54.82 -18.89
N ARG A 142 -2.62 -54.14 -18.89
CA ARG A 142 -3.61 -54.25 -17.80
C ARG A 142 -4.22 -55.65 -17.69
N ALA A 143 -4.38 -56.33 -18.82
CA ALA A 143 -4.94 -57.68 -18.89
C ALA A 143 -3.89 -58.79 -18.65
N ASP A 144 -2.63 -58.44 -18.39
CA ASP A 144 -1.50 -59.37 -18.27
C ASP A 144 -1.43 -60.38 -19.43
N ALA A 145 -1.74 -59.91 -20.64
CA ALA A 145 -1.95 -60.77 -21.81
C ALA A 145 -0.67 -61.12 -22.57
N PHE A 146 0.48 -60.53 -22.23
CA PHE A 146 1.75 -60.73 -22.93
C PHE A 146 2.15 -62.21 -23.05
N GLY A 147 2.06 -62.97 -21.96
CA GLY A 147 2.40 -64.40 -21.98
C GLY A 147 1.46 -65.24 -22.85
N ASN A 148 0.16 -64.88 -22.90
CA ASN A 148 -0.80 -65.55 -23.79
C ASN A 148 -0.49 -65.26 -25.27
N ILE A 149 -0.13 -64.00 -25.58
CA ILE A 149 0.24 -63.60 -26.94
C ILE A 149 1.53 -64.30 -27.40
N GLU A 150 2.55 -64.36 -26.54
CA GLU A 150 3.80 -65.09 -26.82
C GLU A 150 3.55 -66.58 -27.10
N GLN A 151 2.71 -67.24 -26.29
CA GLN A 151 2.35 -68.65 -26.48
C GLN A 151 1.62 -68.89 -27.81
N ILE A 152 0.66 -68.01 -28.17
CA ILE A 152 -0.06 -68.08 -29.45
C ILE A 152 0.92 -67.92 -30.62
N MET A 153 1.86 -66.96 -30.54
CA MET A 153 2.86 -66.77 -31.58
C MET A 153 3.81 -67.96 -31.72
N HIS A 154 4.28 -68.53 -30.61
CA HIS A 154 5.12 -69.73 -30.65
C HIS A 154 4.39 -70.94 -31.26
N ALA A 155 3.11 -71.12 -30.95
CA ALA A 155 2.29 -72.17 -31.57
C ALA A 155 2.17 -71.97 -33.10
N ILE A 156 1.99 -70.72 -33.56
CA ILE A 156 1.93 -70.42 -34.99
C ILE A 156 3.29 -70.64 -35.68
N ILE A 157 4.39 -70.22 -35.05
CA ILE A 157 5.76 -70.42 -35.55
C ILE A 157 6.10 -71.90 -35.73
N LEU A 158 5.67 -72.75 -34.78
CA LEU A 158 5.96 -74.19 -34.80
C LEU A 158 5.29 -74.93 -35.97
N HIS A 159 4.16 -74.41 -36.44
CA HIS A 159 3.28 -75.11 -37.38
C HIS A 159 3.10 -74.40 -38.73
N THR A 160 3.70 -73.23 -38.93
CA THR A 160 3.69 -72.56 -40.24
C THR A 160 4.82 -73.06 -41.14
N ASP A 161 4.48 -73.34 -42.41
CA ASP A 161 5.45 -73.64 -43.47
C ASP A 161 5.96 -72.35 -44.16
N ASN A 162 5.39 -71.19 -43.80
CA ASN A 162 5.76 -69.90 -44.39
C ASN A 162 6.95 -69.28 -43.66
N LEU A 163 8.11 -69.29 -44.31
CA LEU A 163 9.36 -68.74 -43.77
C LEU A 163 9.26 -67.25 -43.43
N LEU A 164 8.57 -66.45 -44.24
CA LEU A 164 8.42 -65.02 -44.00
C LEU A 164 7.59 -64.75 -42.74
N GLU A 165 6.48 -65.47 -42.60
CA GLU A 165 5.63 -65.39 -41.41
C GLU A 165 6.39 -65.80 -40.15
N LYS A 166 7.17 -66.88 -40.24
CA LYS A 166 8.02 -67.33 -39.12
C LYS A 166 9.01 -66.25 -38.66
N ILE A 167 9.73 -65.63 -39.59
CA ILE A 167 10.69 -64.56 -39.29
C ILE A 167 9.99 -63.37 -38.64
N VAL A 168 8.82 -62.97 -39.17
CA VAL A 168 8.04 -61.86 -38.63
C VAL A 168 7.59 -62.16 -37.20
N LEU A 169 7.03 -63.35 -36.95
CA LEU A 169 6.55 -63.74 -35.62
C LEU A 169 7.70 -63.87 -34.61
N GLU A 170 8.86 -64.40 -34.99
CA GLU A 170 10.05 -64.46 -34.12
C GLU A 170 10.55 -63.06 -33.72
N HIS A 171 10.53 -62.11 -34.65
CA HIS A 171 10.82 -60.70 -34.35
C HIS A 171 9.78 -60.09 -33.39
N PHE A 172 8.49 -60.37 -33.59
CA PHE A 172 7.42 -59.88 -32.70
C PHE A 172 7.52 -60.46 -31.29
N VAL A 173 7.87 -61.74 -31.14
CA VAL A 173 8.11 -62.36 -29.82
C VAL A 173 9.27 -61.64 -29.10
N SER A 174 10.36 -61.37 -29.81
CA SER A 174 11.52 -60.65 -29.24
C SER A 174 11.12 -59.22 -28.81
N TRP A 175 10.36 -58.53 -29.64
CA TRP A 175 9.83 -57.20 -29.35
C TRP A 175 8.86 -57.19 -28.16
N LEU A 176 8.00 -58.20 -28.01
CA LEU A 176 7.10 -58.29 -26.85
C LEU A 176 7.85 -58.45 -25.54
N ALA A 177 8.93 -59.23 -25.52
CA ALA A 177 9.75 -59.40 -24.33
C ALA A 177 10.39 -58.06 -23.90
N GLU A 178 10.99 -57.31 -24.85
CA GLU A 178 11.52 -55.96 -24.59
C GLU A 178 10.42 -54.98 -24.17
N SER A 179 9.25 -55.04 -24.80
CA SER A 179 8.12 -54.16 -24.51
C SER A 179 7.55 -54.41 -23.10
N ARG A 180 7.44 -55.68 -22.69
CA ARG A 180 6.96 -56.09 -21.36
C ARG A 180 7.83 -55.52 -20.24
N GLU A 181 9.14 -55.49 -20.43
CA GLU A 181 10.08 -54.96 -19.44
C GLU A 181 10.15 -53.42 -19.47
N SER A 182 10.17 -52.81 -20.65
CA SER A 182 10.37 -51.36 -20.81
C SER A 182 9.11 -50.51 -20.56
N THR A 183 7.92 -51.05 -20.78
CA THR A 183 6.65 -50.28 -20.69
C THR A 183 6.31 -49.84 -19.27
N PRO A 184 6.37 -50.70 -18.22
CA PRO A 184 6.12 -50.27 -16.84
C PRO A 184 7.12 -49.21 -16.36
N ILE A 185 8.39 -49.35 -16.73
CA ILE A 185 9.46 -48.41 -16.39
C ILE A 185 9.17 -47.04 -17.02
N SER A 186 8.87 -47.02 -18.32
CA SER A 186 8.54 -45.80 -19.05
C SER A 186 7.28 -45.12 -18.50
N THR A 187 6.28 -45.90 -18.11
CA THR A 187 5.05 -45.39 -17.49
C THR A 187 5.33 -44.73 -16.15
N THR A 188 6.10 -45.40 -15.28
CA THR A 188 6.49 -44.87 -13.97
C THR A 188 7.30 -43.57 -14.11
N ILE A 189 8.23 -43.51 -15.06
CA ILE A 189 9.03 -42.31 -15.35
C ILE A 189 8.12 -41.18 -15.85
N ALA A 190 7.19 -41.47 -16.76
CA ALA A 190 6.27 -40.48 -17.29
C ALA A 190 5.36 -39.91 -16.20
N GLU A 191 4.82 -40.76 -15.32
CA GLU A 191 3.98 -40.35 -14.19
C GLU A 191 4.78 -39.51 -13.18
N ALA A 192 5.98 -39.93 -12.80
CA ALA A 192 6.86 -39.17 -11.92
C ALA A 192 7.26 -37.81 -12.51
N ALA A 193 7.55 -37.78 -13.81
CA ALA A 193 7.85 -36.53 -14.53
C ALA A 193 6.64 -35.60 -14.58
N GLN A 194 5.44 -36.13 -14.78
CA GLN A 194 4.20 -35.36 -14.79
C GLN A 194 3.86 -34.81 -13.40
N ALA A 195 4.03 -35.60 -12.33
CA ALA A 195 3.88 -35.14 -10.95
C ALA A 195 4.89 -34.03 -10.60
N ARG A 196 6.15 -34.19 -11.05
CA ARG A 196 7.17 -33.15 -10.88
C ARG A 196 6.82 -31.87 -11.63
N LYS A 197 6.33 -31.97 -12.87
CA LYS A 197 5.91 -30.82 -13.68
C LYS A 197 4.80 -30.02 -13.01
N THR A 198 3.76 -30.70 -12.52
CA THR A 198 2.63 -30.06 -11.84
C THR A 198 3.07 -29.37 -10.54
N SER A 199 3.85 -30.05 -9.70
CA SER A 199 4.40 -29.47 -8.47
C SER A 199 5.29 -28.24 -8.73
N LEU A 200 6.16 -28.29 -9.74
CA LEU A 200 7.00 -27.13 -10.11
C LEU A 200 6.17 -25.97 -10.65
N SER A 201 5.11 -26.25 -11.41
CA SER A 201 4.20 -25.23 -11.91
C SER A 201 3.50 -24.50 -10.76
N GLU A 202 2.99 -25.22 -9.76
CA GLU A 202 2.37 -24.62 -8.57
C GLU A 202 3.35 -23.75 -7.79
N LYS A 203 4.58 -24.25 -7.57
CA LYS A 203 5.65 -23.47 -6.92
C LYS A 203 6.01 -22.21 -7.69
N ALA A 204 6.05 -22.27 -9.03
CA ALA A 204 6.31 -21.11 -9.86
C ALA A 204 5.20 -20.06 -9.75
N THR A 205 3.93 -20.48 -9.73
CA THR A 205 2.79 -19.57 -9.55
C THR A 205 2.76 -18.93 -8.16
N ASP A 206 3.09 -19.68 -7.09
CA ASP A 206 3.23 -19.11 -5.74
C ASP A 206 4.34 -18.07 -5.68
N LEU A 207 5.50 -18.39 -6.26
CA LEU A 207 6.64 -17.48 -6.28
C LEU A 207 6.33 -16.19 -7.06
N ASP A 208 5.64 -16.30 -8.19
CA ASP A 208 5.20 -15.14 -8.97
C ASP A 208 4.20 -14.26 -8.20
N ALA A 209 3.22 -14.87 -7.53
CA ALA A 209 2.29 -14.16 -6.66
C ALA A 209 3.01 -13.43 -5.52
N ARG A 210 3.97 -14.09 -4.86
CA ARG A 210 4.79 -13.50 -3.79
C ARG A 210 5.68 -12.36 -4.28
N LEU A 211 6.26 -12.48 -5.48
CA LEU A 211 7.06 -11.40 -6.09
C LEU A 211 6.19 -10.20 -6.45
N SER A 212 5.04 -10.44 -7.07
CA SER A 212 4.07 -9.39 -7.39
C SER A 212 3.59 -8.66 -6.14
N HIS A 213 3.28 -9.41 -5.07
CA HIS A 213 2.91 -8.82 -3.79
C HIS A 213 4.03 -7.97 -3.20
N LYS A 214 5.28 -8.49 -3.14
CA LYS A 214 6.43 -7.73 -2.65
C LYS A 214 6.69 -6.46 -3.45
N LYS A 215 6.55 -6.51 -4.78
CA LYS A 215 6.68 -5.33 -5.64
C LYS A 215 5.66 -4.25 -5.27
N ASN A 216 4.39 -4.64 -5.09
CA ASN A 216 3.35 -3.71 -4.68
C ASN A 216 3.60 -3.12 -3.29
N VAL A 217 4.06 -3.95 -2.34
CA VAL A 217 4.45 -3.50 -1.00
C VAL A 217 5.60 -2.49 -1.06
N VAL A 218 6.58 -2.68 -1.94
CA VAL A 218 7.71 -1.72 -2.11
C VAL A 218 7.28 -0.46 -2.88
N GLN A 219 6.28 -0.56 -3.75
CA GLN A 219 5.81 0.59 -4.54
C GLN A 219 4.89 1.53 -3.75
N CYS A 220 4.20 1.04 -2.71
CA CYS A 220 3.40 1.86 -1.81
C CYS A 220 4.21 2.96 -1.09
N PRO A 221 5.36 2.67 -0.44
CA PRO A 221 6.23 3.65 0.18
C PRO A 221 6.72 4.75 -0.77
N LEU A 222 6.93 4.45 -2.06
CA LEU A 222 7.40 5.45 -3.03
C LEU A 222 6.38 6.59 -3.23
N LYS A 223 5.08 6.30 -3.16
CA LYS A 223 4.05 7.35 -3.24
C LYS A 223 3.97 8.20 -1.97
N LEU A 224 4.37 7.62 -0.83
CA LEU A 224 4.43 8.36 0.44
C LEU A 224 5.60 9.33 0.45
N LEU A 225 6.72 9.00 -0.22
CA LEU A 225 7.86 9.92 -0.40
C LEU A 225 7.46 11.19 -1.15
N ASP A 226 6.68 11.08 -2.24
CA ASP A 226 6.22 12.27 -3.00
C ASP A 226 5.31 13.18 -2.13
N GLU A 227 4.42 12.59 -1.34
CA GLU A 227 3.55 13.37 -0.43
C GLU A 227 4.34 13.94 0.75
N GLU A 228 5.34 13.22 1.26
CA GLU A 228 6.28 13.70 2.29
C GLU A 228 7.05 14.93 1.80
N GLU A 229 7.61 14.88 0.59
CA GLU A 229 8.34 16.02 -0.01
C GLU A 229 7.43 17.25 -0.17
N LYS A 230 6.19 17.04 -0.61
CA LYS A 230 5.19 18.11 -0.75
C LYS A 230 4.81 18.74 0.60
N LEU A 231 4.59 17.91 1.62
CA LEU A 231 4.29 18.40 2.97
C LEU A 231 5.48 19.15 3.57
N GLU A 232 6.69 18.66 3.36
CA GLU A 232 7.92 19.33 3.79
C GLU A 232 8.09 20.72 3.13
N ALA A 233 7.80 20.82 1.83
CA ALA A 233 7.82 22.10 1.11
C ALA A 233 6.78 23.10 1.67
N GLU A 234 5.58 22.62 1.99
CA GLU A 234 4.51 23.44 2.57
C GLU A 234 4.86 23.90 4.00
N ILE A 235 5.46 23.04 4.82
CA ILE A 235 5.95 23.39 6.16
C ILE A 235 6.98 24.51 6.05
N ARG A 236 7.96 24.41 5.14
CA ARG A 236 8.96 25.45 4.93
C ARG A 236 8.34 26.77 4.52
N ARG A 237 7.37 26.74 3.60
CA ARG A 237 6.63 27.92 3.16
C ARG A 237 5.92 28.61 4.33
N LEU A 238 5.23 27.83 5.17
CA LEU A 238 4.53 28.34 6.36
C LEU A 238 5.49 28.92 7.41
N ILE A 239 6.67 28.30 7.59
CA ILE A 239 7.71 28.84 8.46
C ILE A 239 8.16 30.22 7.98
N THR A 240 8.47 30.37 6.69
CA THR A 240 8.86 31.67 6.12
C THR A 240 7.77 32.73 6.32
N GLN A 241 6.51 32.41 6.02
CA GLN A 241 5.40 33.35 6.25
C GLN A 241 5.24 33.76 7.71
N LYS A 242 5.43 32.82 8.65
CA LYS A 242 5.39 33.10 10.08
C LYS A 242 6.52 34.05 10.49
N GLU A 243 7.72 33.87 9.97
CA GLU A 243 8.88 34.72 10.26
C GLU A 243 8.68 36.15 9.73
N GLU A 244 8.14 36.30 8.52
CA GLU A 244 7.77 37.59 7.94
C GLU A 244 6.71 38.30 8.79
N LEU A 245 5.66 37.59 9.20
CA LEU A 245 4.59 38.16 10.03
C LEU A 245 5.11 38.57 11.41
N LEU A 246 6.02 37.79 12.00
CA LEU A 246 6.69 38.15 13.25
C LEU A 246 7.56 39.40 13.09
N ALA A 247 8.28 39.54 11.98
CA ALA A 247 9.07 40.72 11.68
C ALA A 247 8.17 41.96 11.52
N HIS A 248 7.04 41.81 10.81
CA HIS A 248 6.06 42.87 10.64
C HIS A 248 5.45 43.29 11.98
N LYS A 249 5.02 42.33 12.81
CA LYS A 249 4.51 42.59 14.17
C LYS A 249 5.51 43.36 15.03
N LYS A 250 6.78 42.96 15.01
CA LYS A 250 7.85 43.66 15.74
C LYS A 250 8.05 45.10 15.24
N SER A 251 8.01 45.32 13.92
CA SER A 251 8.09 46.66 13.34
C SER A 251 6.93 47.55 13.78
N PHE A 252 5.71 47.02 13.69
CA PHE A 252 4.50 47.74 14.08
C PHE A 252 4.48 48.09 15.58
N ALA A 253 4.93 47.17 16.44
CA ALA A 253 5.06 47.44 17.88
C ALA A 253 5.98 48.64 18.18
N ARG A 254 7.12 48.74 17.47
CA ARG A 254 8.02 49.91 17.63
C ARG A 254 7.39 51.20 17.13
N GLN A 255 6.62 51.16 16.05
CA GLN A 255 5.91 52.34 15.54
C GLN A 255 4.85 52.80 16.54
N LEU A 256 4.11 51.86 17.12
CA LEU A 256 3.11 52.15 18.15
C LEU A 256 3.75 52.77 19.40
N GLU A 257 4.88 52.22 19.85
CA GLU A 257 5.65 52.76 20.97
C GLU A 257 6.11 54.21 20.71
N LYS A 258 6.62 54.48 19.50
CA LYS A 258 7.02 55.84 19.08
C LYS A 258 5.84 56.81 19.08
N VAL A 259 4.71 56.43 18.48
CA VAL A 259 3.50 57.27 18.46
C VAL A 259 2.97 57.51 19.88
N ASN A 260 3.01 56.50 20.74
CA ASN A 260 2.56 56.62 22.13
C ASN A 260 3.45 57.58 22.92
N GLN A 261 4.77 57.56 22.68
CA GLN A 261 5.70 58.52 23.28
C GLN A 261 5.44 59.94 22.78
N GLU A 262 5.32 60.14 21.46
CA GLU A 262 4.99 61.45 20.88
C GLU A 262 3.66 62.00 21.42
N THR A 263 2.63 61.14 21.53
CA THR A 263 1.33 61.53 22.09
C THR A 263 1.44 61.93 23.57
N ALA A 264 2.32 61.29 24.34
CA ALA A 264 2.54 61.63 25.74
C ALA A 264 3.24 63.00 25.87
N GLU A 265 4.22 63.27 25.01
CA GLU A 265 4.92 64.57 24.92
C GLU A 265 3.94 65.70 24.55
N ASP A 266 3.11 65.49 23.53
CA ASP A 266 2.07 66.46 23.10
C ASP A 266 1.05 66.75 24.23
N LEU A 267 0.70 65.72 25.03
CA LEU A 267 -0.22 65.88 26.15
C LEU A 267 0.39 66.69 27.28
N GLU A 268 1.67 66.49 27.59
CA GLU A 268 2.41 67.28 28.56
C GLU A 268 2.52 68.75 28.11
N GLU A 269 2.85 68.99 26.83
CA GLU A 269 2.90 70.34 26.26
C GLU A 269 1.53 71.03 26.34
N LEU A 270 0.44 70.32 25.99
CA LEU A 270 -0.92 70.85 26.09
C LEU A 270 -1.28 71.23 27.54
N GLN A 271 -0.85 70.44 28.52
CA GLN A 271 -1.06 70.77 29.94
C GLN A 271 -0.27 72.02 30.34
N SER A 272 0.99 72.15 29.92
CA SER A 272 1.80 73.34 30.17
C SER A 272 1.14 74.59 29.60
N LEU A 273 0.74 74.55 28.32
CA LEU A 273 0.06 75.66 27.64
C LEU A 273 -1.25 76.05 28.33
N LYS A 274 -2.00 75.06 28.85
CA LYS A 274 -3.24 75.32 29.59
C LYS A 274 -2.97 76.08 30.90
N GLU A 275 -1.90 75.75 31.61
CA GLU A 275 -1.51 76.49 32.82
C GLU A 275 -0.98 77.88 32.49
N GLU A 276 -0.17 78.03 31.44
CA GLU A 276 0.26 79.34 30.94
C GLU A 276 -0.92 80.23 30.55
N MET A 277 -1.93 79.68 29.88
CA MET A 277 -3.14 80.41 29.52
C MET A 277 -3.93 80.87 30.75
N LYS A 278 -4.05 80.03 31.78
CA LYS A 278 -4.70 80.42 33.05
C LYS A 278 -3.95 81.58 33.69
N GLN A 279 -2.62 81.52 33.73
CA GLN A 279 -1.77 82.56 34.29
C GLN A 279 -1.88 83.87 33.49
N ALA A 280 -1.82 83.81 32.16
CA ALA A 280 -2.01 84.98 31.31
C ALA A 280 -3.39 85.63 31.52
N ASN A 281 -4.43 84.82 31.72
CA ASN A 281 -5.79 85.33 31.97
C ASN A 281 -5.92 86.02 33.33
N THR A 282 -5.31 85.48 34.40
CA THR A 282 -5.30 86.13 35.72
C THR A 282 -4.54 87.46 35.67
N GLU A 283 -3.39 87.49 34.97
CA GLU A 283 -2.60 88.71 34.77
C GLU A 283 -3.38 89.77 33.97
N TRP A 284 -4.04 89.37 32.87
CA TRP A 284 -4.87 90.26 32.07
C TRP A 284 -6.03 90.87 32.86
N LEU A 285 -6.76 90.06 33.65
CA LEU A 285 -7.82 90.55 34.53
C LEU A 285 -7.30 91.57 35.54
N GLY A 286 -6.19 91.25 36.22
CA GLY A 286 -5.58 92.16 37.20
C GLY A 286 -5.09 93.47 36.57
N ALA A 287 -4.53 93.43 35.35
CA ALA A 287 -4.14 94.62 34.61
C ALA A 287 -5.35 95.47 34.20
N LYS A 288 -6.43 94.83 33.75
CA LYS A 288 -7.68 95.48 33.38
C LYS A 288 -8.33 96.19 34.57
N GLU A 289 -8.38 95.55 35.74
CA GLU A 289 -8.90 96.15 36.98
C GLU A 289 -8.09 97.39 37.40
N LYS A 290 -6.76 97.30 37.36
CA LYS A 290 -5.87 98.43 37.64
C LYS A 290 -6.11 99.59 36.68
N LEU A 291 -6.30 99.31 35.38
CA LEU A 291 -6.55 100.33 34.37
C LEU A 291 -7.90 101.02 34.57
N GLU A 292 -8.96 100.26 34.89
CA GLU A 292 -10.27 100.83 35.20
C GLU A 292 -10.22 101.70 36.47
N LEU A 293 -9.48 101.27 37.49
CA LEU A 293 -9.27 102.08 38.70
C LEU A 293 -8.60 103.42 38.38
N VAL A 294 -7.53 103.42 37.58
CA VAL A 294 -6.87 104.66 37.11
C VAL A 294 -7.85 105.53 36.33
N ASN A 295 -8.67 104.95 35.45
CA ASN A 295 -9.67 105.68 34.67
C ASN A 295 -10.73 106.34 35.56
N VAL A 296 -11.23 105.63 36.58
CA VAL A 296 -12.16 106.15 37.59
C VAL A 296 -11.54 107.32 38.35
N HIS A 297 -10.26 107.26 38.72
CA HIS A 297 -9.56 108.37 39.38
C HIS A 297 -9.30 109.56 38.45
N TRP A 298 -9.02 109.32 37.17
CA TRP A 298 -8.71 110.36 36.20
C TRP A 298 -9.93 111.22 35.82
N LYS A 299 -11.13 110.62 35.71
CA LYS A 299 -12.38 111.32 35.37
C LYS A 299 -12.66 112.56 36.25
N PRO A 300 -12.75 112.45 37.59
CA PRO A 300 -13.00 113.61 38.45
C PRO A 300 -11.84 114.61 38.44
N LEU A 301 -10.59 114.17 38.27
CA LEU A 301 -9.45 115.08 38.14
C LEU A 301 -9.60 115.98 36.90
N LYS A 302 -9.95 115.38 35.76
CA LYS A 302 -10.22 116.07 34.50
C LYS A 302 -11.41 117.03 34.61
N GLU A 303 -12.48 116.62 35.28
CA GLU A 303 -13.65 117.49 35.52
C GLU A 303 -13.32 118.69 36.42
N ASN A 304 -12.54 118.48 37.49
CA ASN A 304 -12.11 119.55 38.38
C ASN A 304 -11.20 120.57 37.68
N LEU A 305 -10.33 120.12 36.78
CA LEU A 305 -9.51 121.00 35.94
C LEU A 305 -10.38 121.85 35.00
N LYS A 306 -11.39 121.26 34.37
CA LYS A 306 -12.31 121.97 33.47
C LYS A 306 -13.19 123.02 34.17
N LYS A 307 -13.49 122.86 35.47
CA LYS A 307 -14.27 123.83 36.26
C LYS A 307 -13.46 125.04 36.74
N LYS A 308 -12.13 125.02 36.60
CA LYS A 308 -11.21 126.10 37.02
C LYS A 308 -10.70 126.95 35.85
N VAL A 309 -11.14 126.67 34.63
CA VAL A 309 -10.94 127.48 33.41
C VAL A 309 -12.29 128.07 33.03
#